data_AF-A0A1M6UJI7-F1
#
_entry.id   AF-A0A1M6UJI7-F1
#
_cell.length_a   1.000
_cell.length_b   1.000
_cell.length_c   1.000
_cell.angle_alpha   90.00
_cell.angle_beta   90.00
_cell.angle_gamma   90.00
#
_symmetry.space_group_name_H-M   'P 1'
#
loop_
_entity.id
_entity.type
_entity.pdbx_description
1 polymer ?
#
loop_
_entity_poly.entity_id
_entity_poly.type
_entity_poly.pdbx_seq_one_letter_code
_entity_poly.pdbx_strand_id
1 'polypeptide(L)'
;MKKQVFFAVAAMALASCSSDGLVNNSAADQEAPIAFGVEKKNITRGTNFETLERYNFGVWAYKVNGTNSQQVMNNYLVGYSDGNGKGYALNGASTWDASAGKLDDHQSPWFYEKLGKAEYKNTDSSKGYLATQTEYKSANDYQYLRYWDLAYTNTNFYAYAPYKASGVSYADGKITVENGAQTAGYTDNSKTEFLYAGYKALNSDKKDVLLQFYHLGAKVNLQFYEDIPGYKVQIIDVTTKETGIQATPATKSGTIYTKTDYYTTCGATISYDTDMKPTATVSHVDDAANKTQENLKFDVPTTNLEAYTAKVTGTKYNVIPEQVTSGTQTYAASPKTYYPVAQPTTSEVGFTFHVSYKLIAEDNGEEITVHDARVYVPAKSVSGETTTYIAAWQPNTAYTYTFKITNNSTGSTSTTTPNIEDPTIPTEKALYPIVFDGATVEAYSTSDNGSDF
;
A
#
# COMPACT_ATOMS: atom_id res chain seq x y z
N MET A 1 -40.86 -61.25 18.49
CA MET A 1 -40.83 -59.98 17.72
C MET A 1 -40.54 -58.82 18.69
N LYS A 2 -39.31 -58.30 18.70
CA LYS A 2 -38.93 -57.07 19.39
C LYS A 2 -38.32 -56.15 18.34
N LYS A 3 -38.99 -55.04 18.02
CA LYS A 3 -38.50 -54.04 17.06
C LYS A 3 -37.71 -52.99 17.84
N GLN A 4 -36.42 -52.89 17.57
CA GLN A 4 -35.60 -51.78 18.02
C GLN A 4 -35.77 -50.64 17.02
N VAL A 5 -36.25 -49.49 17.50
CA VAL A 5 -36.28 -48.24 16.74
C VAL A 5 -35.22 -47.35 17.37
N PHE A 6 -34.15 -47.09 16.61
CA PHE A 6 -33.20 -46.03 16.90
C PHE A 6 -33.85 -44.69 16.58
N PHE A 7 -34.00 -43.80 17.55
CA PHE A 7 -34.28 -42.39 17.31
C PHE A 7 -32.96 -41.66 17.13
N ALA A 8 -32.68 -41.24 15.91
CA ALA A 8 -31.68 -40.22 15.62
C ALA A 8 -32.20 -38.88 16.11
N VAL A 9 -31.52 -38.27 17.09
CA VAL A 9 -31.74 -36.89 17.50
C VAL A 9 -31.08 -36.00 16.44
N ALA A 10 -31.89 -35.52 15.50
CA ALA A 10 -31.50 -34.41 14.64
C ALA A 10 -31.47 -33.13 15.51
N ALA A 11 -30.27 -32.69 15.87
CA ALA A 11 -30.06 -31.33 16.36
C ALA A 11 -30.33 -30.37 15.19
N MET A 12 -31.58 -29.93 15.06
CA MET A 12 -31.90 -28.76 14.25
C MET A 12 -31.17 -27.57 14.86
N ALA A 13 -30.15 -27.07 14.16
CA ALA A 13 -29.61 -25.74 14.36
C ALA A 13 -30.74 -24.75 14.07
N LEU A 14 -31.45 -24.37 15.13
CA LEU A 14 -32.40 -23.27 15.08
C LEU A 14 -31.61 -22.02 14.73
N ALA A 15 -31.90 -21.50 13.54
CA ALA A 15 -31.58 -20.14 13.15
C ALA A 15 -31.95 -19.21 14.31
N SER A 16 -30.94 -18.60 14.91
CA SER A 16 -31.12 -17.61 15.96
C SER A 16 -31.89 -16.44 15.36
N CYS A 17 -33.16 -16.31 15.75
CA CYS A 17 -33.78 -15.01 15.87
C CYS A 17 -32.92 -14.24 16.87
N SER A 18 -32.00 -13.40 16.38
CA SER A 18 -31.24 -12.47 17.21
C SER A 18 -32.21 -11.38 17.67
N SER A 19 -33.01 -11.68 18.69
CA SER A 19 -33.65 -10.64 19.49
C SER A 19 -32.53 -9.84 20.14
N ASP A 20 -32.18 -8.73 19.52
CA ASP A 20 -32.16 -7.38 20.08
C ASP A 20 -32.05 -7.25 21.60
N GLY A 21 -31.10 -7.98 22.21
CA GLY A 21 -30.58 -7.71 23.55
C GLY A 21 -29.45 -6.68 23.49
N LEU A 22 -29.60 -5.69 22.61
CA LEU A 22 -28.65 -4.59 22.48
C LEU A 22 -29.01 -3.57 23.56
N VAL A 23 -28.00 -3.17 24.33
CA VAL A 23 -28.06 -2.29 25.51
C VAL A 23 -28.81 -2.84 26.73
N ASN A 24 -28.03 -3.41 27.67
CA ASN A 24 -28.53 -3.69 29.02
C ASN A 24 -28.57 -2.36 29.81
N ASN A 25 -29.75 -1.75 29.80
CA ASN A 25 -30.30 -0.86 30.81
C ASN A 25 -29.41 0.32 31.26
N SER A 26 -29.41 1.39 30.47
CA SER A 26 -29.20 2.74 30.98
C SER A 26 -30.38 3.63 30.57
N ALA A 27 -30.78 4.56 31.45
CA ALA A 27 -31.82 5.53 31.13
C ALA A 27 -31.52 6.20 29.78
N ALA A 28 -32.58 6.52 29.02
CA ALA A 28 -32.60 6.93 27.60
C ALA A 28 -31.66 8.08 27.16
N ASP A 29 -30.84 8.62 28.06
CA ASP A 29 -29.97 9.79 27.88
C ASP A 29 -28.46 9.46 28.00
N GLN A 30 -28.03 8.18 28.05
CA GLN A 30 -26.60 7.80 28.24
C GLN A 30 -25.99 6.90 27.16
N GLU A 31 -26.72 6.59 26.10
CA GLU A 31 -26.29 5.67 25.05
C GLU A 31 -25.61 6.44 23.92
N ALA A 32 -24.27 6.49 23.96
CA ALA A 32 -23.47 7.10 22.90
C ALA A 32 -23.34 6.11 21.72
N PRO A 33 -23.63 6.53 20.48
CA PRO A 33 -23.45 5.68 19.31
C PRO A 33 -21.96 5.45 19.06
N ILE A 34 -21.67 4.31 18.45
CA ILE A 34 -20.35 4.05 17.90
C ILE A 34 -20.28 4.81 16.57
N ALA A 35 -19.43 5.83 16.49
CA ALA A 35 -19.04 6.46 15.24
C ALA A 35 -17.56 6.14 14.93
N PHE A 36 -17.15 6.37 13.68
CA PHE A 36 -15.83 6.01 13.18
C PHE A 36 -15.10 7.26 12.70
N GLY A 37 -13.89 7.50 13.20
CA GLY A 37 -12.95 8.40 12.57
C GLY A 37 -11.88 7.61 11.82
N VAL A 38 -11.43 8.11 10.68
CA VAL A 38 -10.30 7.51 9.97
C VAL A 38 -9.11 8.44 10.14
N GLU A 39 -8.02 7.94 10.74
CA GLU A 39 -6.79 8.72 10.79
C GLU A 39 -6.22 8.84 9.37
N LYS A 40 -5.78 10.05 9.00
CA LYS A 40 -5.14 10.32 7.70
C LYS A 40 -3.87 9.50 7.45
N LYS A 41 -3.30 8.90 8.50
CA LYS A 41 -2.04 8.17 8.42
C LYS A 41 -2.27 6.89 7.62
N ASN A 42 -1.56 6.78 6.50
CA ASN A 42 -1.42 5.57 5.69
C ASN A 42 -2.71 5.13 4.94
N ILE A 43 -3.62 6.08 4.66
CA ILE A 43 -4.87 5.76 3.97
C ILE A 43 -4.85 5.99 2.46
N THR A 44 -3.90 6.75 1.91
CA THR A 44 -3.92 7.00 0.46
C THR A 44 -2.57 7.34 -0.19
N ARG A 45 -2.56 7.20 -1.52
CA ARG A 45 -1.56 7.72 -2.46
C ARG A 45 -1.91 9.14 -2.96
N GLY A 46 -2.85 9.79 -2.27
CA GLY A 46 -3.33 11.16 -2.48
C GLY A 46 -3.33 11.91 -1.15
N THR A 47 -3.94 13.10 -1.08
CA THR A 47 -3.97 13.87 0.17
C THR A 47 -4.92 13.29 1.21
N ASN A 48 -6.08 12.72 0.81
CA ASN A 48 -7.03 12.00 1.68
C ASN A 48 -7.88 10.96 0.86
N PHE A 49 -8.67 10.08 1.51
CA PHE A 49 -9.54 9.05 0.86
C PHE A 49 -10.54 9.64 -0.15
N GLU A 50 -11.04 10.83 0.17
CA GLU A 50 -12.14 11.51 -0.50
C GLU A 50 -11.75 12.04 -1.88
N THR A 51 -10.47 12.36 -2.08
CA THR A 51 -9.93 12.85 -3.36
C THR A 51 -9.65 11.72 -4.34
N LEU A 52 -9.69 10.47 -3.88
CA LEU A 52 -9.48 9.26 -4.67
C LEU A 52 -10.78 8.48 -4.96
N GLU A 53 -11.95 9.08 -4.70
CA GLU A 53 -13.26 8.46 -4.87
C GLU A 53 -13.47 7.19 -4.02
N ARG A 54 -12.69 7.02 -2.94
CA ARG A 54 -12.71 5.85 -2.05
C ARG A 54 -13.53 6.14 -0.80
N TYR A 55 -14.83 5.86 -0.87
CA TYR A 55 -15.76 6.27 0.18
C TYR A 55 -16.12 5.19 1.20
N ASN A 56 -15.46 4.03 1.21
CA ASN A 56 -15.98 2.86 1.93
C ASN A 56 -14.95 1.91 2.52
N PHE A 57 -15.22 1.48 3.75
CA PHE A 57 -14.51 0.39 4.40
C PHE A 57 -15.50 -0.58 5.06
N GLY A 58 -15.06 -1.83 5.24
CA GLY A 58 -15.82 -2.87 5.93
C GLY A 58 -15.34 -3.04 7.36
N VAL A 59 -16.28 -3.35 8.26
CA VAL A 59 -16.02 -3.54 9.70
C VAL A 59 -16.66 -4.83 10.22
N TRP A 60 -15.85 -5.60 10.92
CA TRP A 60 -16.32 -6.54 11.94
C TRP A 60 -16.02 -5.98 13.32
N ALA A 61 -16.94 -6.18 14.27
CA ALA A 61 -16.75 -5.74 15.64
C ALA A 61 -17.27 -6.78 16.63
N TYR A 62 -16.50 -6.99 17.70
CA TYR A 62 -16.80 -7.94 18.77
C TYR A 62 -16.64 -7.25 20.13
N LYS A 63 -17.68 -7.28 20.96
CA LYS A 63 -17.61 -6.82 22.35
C LYS A 63 -17.05 -7.94 23.23
N VAL A 64 -16.14 -7.61 24.15
CA VAL A 64 -15.33 -8.55 24.91
C VAL A 64 -15.36 -8.26 26.41
N ASN A 65 -15.55 -9.31 27.21
CA ASN A 65 -15.45 -9.29 28.67
C ASN A 65 -14.85 -10.62 29.17
N GLY A 66 -13.57 -10.60 29.54
CA GLY A 66 -12.83 -11.82 29.86
C GLY A 66 -12.82 -12.78 28.67
N THR A 67 -13.35 -13.99 28.86
CA THR A 67 -13.47 -15.01 27.80
C THR A 67 -14.73 -14.87 26.94
N ASN A 68 -15.67 -14.00 27.33
CA ASN A 68 -16.91 -13.80 26.59
C ASN A 68 -16.68 -12.83 25.44
N SER A 69 -17.08 -13.23 24.23
CA SER A 69 -17.02 -12.42 23.03
C SER A 69 -18.34 -12.53 22.26
N GLN A 70 -18.89 -11.40 21.80
CA GLN A 70 -20.11 -11.36 21.01
C GLN A 70 -19.94 -10.45 19.80
N GLN A 71 -20.27 -10.95 18.61
CA GLN A 71 -20.28 -10.15 17.39
C GLN A 71 -21.39 -9.10 17.44
N VAL A 72 -21.06 -7.85 17.12
CA VAL A 72 -22.01 -6.72 17.07
C VAL A 72 -22.08 -6.06 15.69
N MET A 73 -21.02 -6.20 14.89
CA MET A 73 -20.99 -5.81 13.47
C MET A 73 -20.44 -6.97 12.64
N ASN A 74 -21.13 -7.32 11.56
CA ASN A 74 -20.75 -8.37 10.63
C ASN A 74 -20.61 -7.80 9.21
N ASN A 75 -19.38 -7.55 8.76
CA ASN A 75 -19.05 -6.89 7.49
C ASN A 75 -19.90 -5.64 7.23
N TYR A 76 -20.00 -4.77 8.24
CA TYR A 76 -20.71 -3.50 8.15
C TYR A 76 -20.00 -2.61 7.16
N LEU A 77 -20.74 -2.08 6.19
CA LEU A 77 -20.26 -1.01 5.33
C LEU A 77 -20.27 0.29 6.13
N VAL A 78 -19.13 0.96 6.18
CA VAL A 78 -19.02 2.33 6.68
C VAL A 78 -18.67 3.22 5.50
N GLY A 79 -19.55 4.16 5.23
CA GLY A 79 -19.49 5.06 4.09
C GLY A 79 -19.22 6.51 4.47
N TYR A 80 -18.52 7.21 3.59
CA TYR A 80 -18.25 8.64 3.71
C TYR A 80 -19.37 9.47 3.07
N SER A 81 -19.69 10.62 3.66
CA SER A 81 -20.39 11.71 2.97
C SER A 81 -19.88 13.08 3.41
N ASP A 82 -19.79 14.00 2.46
CA ASP A 82 -19.31 15.36 2.68
C ASP A 82 -20.40 16.41 2.92
N GLY A 83 -21.67 16.02 3.06
CA GLY A 83 -22.74 17.03 3.15
C GLY A 83 -23.21 17.57 1.79
N ASN A 84 -22.37 17.45 0.76
CA ASN A 84 -22.46 18.23 -0.47
C ASN A 84 -22.58 17.33 -1.72
N GLY A 85 -23.00 16.09 -1.52
CA GLY A 85 -23.33 15.15 -2.59
C GLY A 85 -22.16 14.31 -3.11
N LYS A 86 -21.02 14.28 -2.40
CA LYS A 86 -19.97 13.26 -2.62
C LYS A 86 -20.15 12.10 -1.65
N GLY A 87 -19.85 10.89 -2.13
CA GLY A 87 -20.07 9.67 -1.37
C GLY A 87 -21.55 9.32 -1.29
N TYR A 88 -22.05 9.02 -0.09
CA TYR A 88 -23.43 8.62 0.11
C TYR A 88 -24.37 9.81 0.35
N ALA A 89 -25.63 9.63 -0.02
CA ALA A 89 -26.68 10.59 0.31
C ALA A 89 -26.96 10.57 1.83
N LEU A 90 -26.84 11.74 2.48
CA LEU A 90 -27.10 11.91 3.92
C LEU A 90 -28.56 11.78 4.33
N ASN A 91 -29.52 11.66 3.39
CA ASN A 91 -30.94 11.56 3.71
C ASN A 91 -31.23 10.28 4.50
N GLY A 92 -31.14 10.35 5.83
CA GLY A 92 -31.34 9.25 6.77
C GLY A 92 -30.08 8.72 7.47
N ALA A 93 -28.91 9.30 7.17
CA ALA A 93 -27.63 8.99 7.79
C ALA A 93 -27.40 9.88 9.02
N SER A 94 -27.12 9.29 10.18
CA SER A 94 -26.68 10.06 11.35
C SER A 94 -25.55 9.32 12.07
N THR A 95 -24.54 10.07 12.52
CA THR A 95 -23.60 9.57 13.54
C THR A 95 -23.71 10.29 14.87
N TRP A 96 -24.15 11.56 14.94
CA TRP A 96 -24.74 12.17 16.16
C TRP A 96 -25.21 13.63 16.00
N ASP A 97 -24.68 14.40 15.02
CA ASP A 97 -24.97 15.85 14.91
C ASP A 97 -25.45 16.28 13.51
N ALA A 98 -26.12 17.44 13.44
CA ALA A 98 -26.64 18.06 12.22
C ALA A 98 -25.53 18.59 11.28
N SER A 99 -24.28 18.61 11.73
CA SER A 99 -23.10 19.03 10.95
C SER A 99 -22.03 17.94 10.93
N ALA A 100 -22.05 17.10 9.89
CA ALA A 100 -20.94 16.21 9.56
C ALA A 100 -19.76 17.00 8.98
N GLY A 101 -18.52 16.59 9.27
CA GLY A 101 -17.35 17.09 8.54
C GLY A 101 -16.04 17.27 9.31
N LYS A 102 -15.99 16.97 10.62
CA LYS A 102 -14.77 17.05 11.44
C LYS A 102 -14.45 15.70 12.07
N LEU A 103 -13.18 15.47 12.43
CA LEU A 103 -12.76 14.30 13.22
C LEU A 103 -12.97 14.52 14.73
N ASP A 104 -13.82 15.48 15.12
CA ASP A 104 -14.23 15.68 16.50
C ASP A 104 -15.15 14.52 16.92
N ASP A 105 -15.13 14.19 18.21
CA ASP A 105 -15.94 13.12 18.79
C ASP A 105 -17.41 13.30 18.37
N HIS A 106 -17.95 12.28 17.71
CA HIS A 106 -19.30 12.21 17.21
C HIS A 106 -19.66 13.19 16.06
N GLN A 107 -18.68 13.80 15.39
CA GLN A 107 -18.88 14.71 14.24
C GLN A 107 -18.28 14.17 12.91
N SER A 108 -17.90 12.89 12.91
CA SER A 108 -17.24 12.24 11.78
C SER A 108 -18.11 12.23 10.51
N PRO A 109 -17.50 12.47 9.32
CA PRO A 109 -18.18 12.32 8.03
C PRO A 109 -18.44 10.86 7.62
N TRP A 110 -17.98 9.90 8.43
CA TRP A 110 -18.18 8.47 8.20
C TRP A 110 -19.39 7.95 8.97
N PHE A 111 -20.28 7.23 8.30
CA PHE A 111 -21.50 6.67 8.88
C PHE A 111 -21.83 5.30 8.29
N TYR A 112 -22.70 4.57 8.95
CA TYR A 112 -23.15 3.25 8.50
C TYR A 112 -24.65 3.00 8.69
N GLU A 113 -25.34 3.89 9.40
CA GLU A 113 -26.75 3.75 9.68
C GLU A 113 -27.56 3.81 8.38
N LYS A 114 -28.51 2.88 8.23
CA LYS A 114 -29.40 2.75 7.07
C LYS A 114 -28.68 2.51 5.75
N LEU A 115 -27.37 2.23 5.76
CA LEU A 115 -26.66 1.77 4.58
C LEU A 115 -27.11 0.35 4.20
N GLY A 116 -27.20 0.11 2.90
CA GLY A 116 -27.65 -1.13 2.29
C GLY A 116 -27.33 -1.19 0.80
N LYS A 117 -28.05 -2.03 0.06
CA LYS A 117 -27.87 -2.18 -1.40
C LYS A 117 -28.47 -1.03 -2.23
N ALA A 118 -29.38 -0.24 -1.65
CA ALA A 118 -30.20 0.74 -2.36
C ALA A 118 -29.62 2.17 -2.33
N GLU A 119 -28.62 2.41 -1.49
CA GLU A 119 -28.09 3.74 -1.16
C GLU A 119 -27.02 4.21 -2.14
N TYR A 120 -26.48 3.31 -2.97
CA TYR A 120 -25.58 3.64 -4.08
C TYR A 120 -26.34 4.10 -5.32
N LYS A 121 -26.50 5.41 -5.46
CA LYS A 121 -27.30 6.04 -6.52
C LYS A 121 -26.51 6.91 -7.49
N ASN A 122 -25.20 7.05 -7.31
CA ASN A 122 -24.40 7.93 -8.17
C ASN A 122 -24.37 7.41 -9.61
N THR A 123 -24.69 8.29 -10.55
CA THR A 123 -24.55 8.06 -12.00
C THR A 123 -23.34 8.80 -12.58
N ASP A 124 -22.66 9.59 -11.74
CA ASP A 124 -21.50 10.43 -12.05
C ASP A 124 -20.34 9.96 -11.18
N SER A 125 -19.25 9.49 -11.81
CA SER A 125 -18.11 8.89 -11.11
C SER A 125 -17.37 9.90 -10.24
N SER A 126 -17.42 11.20 -10.59
CA SER A 126 -16.79 12.26 -9.80
C SER A 126 -17.44 12.49 -8.43
N LYS A 127 -18.61 11.89 -8.20
CA LYS A 127 -19.36 11.92 -6.94
C LYS A 127 -19.20 10.63 -6.13
N GLY A 128 -18.47 9.66 -6.68
CA GLY A 128 -18.11 8.39 -6.07
C GLY A 128 -18.63 7.16 -6.78
N TYR A 129 -18.67 6.05 -6.05
CA TYR A 129 -19.00 4.74 -6.61
C TYR A 129 -20.33 4.75 -7.36
N LEU A 130 -20.28 4.31 -8.60
CA LEU A 130 -21.44 4.27 -9.49
C LEU A 130 -22.44 3.22 -9.03
N ALA A 131 -23.72 3.45 -9.29
CA ALA A 131 -24.81 2.51 -8.99
C ALA A 131 -24.62 1.12 -9.66
N THR A 132 -23.81 1.06 -10.73
CA THR A 132 -23.44 -0.15 -11.47
C THR A 132 -22.37 -1.00 -10.78
N GLN A 133 -21.60 -0.45 -9.83
CA GLN A 133 -20.50 -1.16 -9.16
C GLN A 133 -21.01 -1.94 -7.95
N THR A 134 -21.69 -3.07 -8.21
CA THR A 134 -22.38 -3.85 -7.18
C THR A 134 -21.47 -4.47 -6.13
N GLU A 135 -20.19 -4.70 -6.44
CA GLU A 135 -19.21 -5.32 -5.53
C GLU A 135 -18.92 -4.46 -4.28
N TYR A 136 -19.11 -3.14 -4.37
CA TYR A 136 -18.90 -2.22 -3.25
C TYR A 136 -20.18 -2.00 -2.44
N LYS A 137 -21.34 -2.48 -2.90
CA LYS A 137 -22.62 -2.34 -2.16
C LYS A 137 -22.63 -3.17 -0.90
N SER A 138 -23.34 -2.73 0.14
CA SER A 138 -23.38 -3.48 1.40
C SER A 138 -23.90 -4.90 1.16
N ALA A 139 -23.24 -5.87 1.79
CA ALA A 139 -23.72 -7.24 1.87
C ALA A 139 -25.03 -7.34 2.68
N ASN A 140 -25.23 -6.41 3.62
CA ASN A 140 -26.40 -6.33 4.49
C ASN A 140 -27.32 -5.19 4.07
N ASP A 141 -28.64 -5.38 4.14
CA ASP A 141 -29.60 -4.29 3.95
C ASP A 141 -29.96 -3.67 5.31
N TYR A 142 -30.17 -2.35 5.34
CA TYR A 142 -30.62 -1.61 6.52
C TYR A 142 -29.75 -1.82 7.77
N GLN A 143 -28.47 -1.49 7.68
CA GLN A 143 -27.57 -1.54 8.83
C GLN A 143 -28.08 -0.66 9.98
N TYR A 144 -28.32 -1.28 11.13
CA TYR A 144 -28.77 -0.60 12.34
C TYR A 144 -27.62 0.10 13.06
N LEU A 145 -27.91 1.26 13.67
CA LEU A 145 -27.00 1.97 14.56
C LEU A 145 -26.57 1.05 15.72
N ARG A 146 -25.32 1.21 16.17
CA ARG A 146 -24.74 0.47 17.30
C ARG A 146 -24.27 1.45 18.37
N TYR A 147 -24.34 1.00 19.62
CA TYR A 147 -24.04 1.80 20.82
C TYR A 147 -23.00 1.11 21.69
N TRP A 148 -22.31 1.89 22.51
CA TRP A 148 -21.34 1.38 23.48
C TRP A 148 -22.02 0.52 24.55
N ASP A 149 -21.59 -0.73 24.69
CA ASP A 149 -22.13 -1.68 25.69
C ASP A 149 -21.23 -1.73 26.92
N LEU A 150 -21.62 -1.01 27.97
CA LEU A 150 -20.85 -0.91 29.22
C LEU A 150 -20.80 -2.21 30.03
N ALA A 151 -21.58 -3.24 29.69
CA ALA A 151 -21.45 -4.57 30.30
C ALA A 151 -20.18 -5.30 29.84
N TYR A 152 -19.52 -4.79 28.80
CA TYR A 152 -18.28 -5.31 28.24
C TYR A 152 -17.15 -4.32 28.45
N THR A 153 -15.93 -4.83 28.65
CA THR A 153 -14.76 -3.98 28.93
C THR A 153 -14.35 -3.20 27.68
N ASN A 154 -14.37 -3.87 26.53
CA ASN A 154 -13.91 -3.29 25.27
C ASN A 154 -14.68 -3.85 24.08
N THR A 155 -14.55 -3.16 22.96
CA THR A 155 -14.98 -3.63 21.64
C THR A 155 -13.76 -3.64 20.72
N ASN A 156 -13.53 -4.80 20.10
CA ASN A 156 -12.46 -5.02 19.13
C ASN A 156 -13.02 -4.82 17.72
N PHE A 157 -12.40 -3.92 16.97
CA PHE A 157 -12.75 -3.58 15.60
C PHE A 157 -11.70 -4.12 14.64
N TYR A 158 -12.19 -4.73 13.55
CA TYR A 158 -11.40 -5.29 12.47
C TYR A 158 -11.91 -4.66 11.19
N ALA A 159 -11.07 -3.88 10.51
CA ALA A 159 -11.50 -3.09 9.37
C ALA A 159 -10.61 -3.26 8.15
N TYR A 160 -11.18 -3.01 6.97
CA TYR A 160 -10.48 -3.09 5.70
C TYR A 160 -11.09 -2.16 4.67
N ALA A 161 -10.30 -1.73 3.69
CA ALA A 161 -10.76 -0.91 2.57
C ALA A 161 -10.10 -1.37 1.26
N PRO A 162 -10.74 -1.17 0.08
CA PRO A 162 -12.12 -0.76 -0.06
C PRO A 162 -13.08 -1.85 0.46
N TYR A 163 -14.27 -1.46 0.88
CA TYR A 163 -15.33 -2.42 1.20
C TYR A 163 -15.59 -3.37 0.03
N LYS A 164 -15.82 -4.65 0.31
CA LYS A 164 -16.34 -5.59 -0.68
C LYS A 164 -17.46 -6.44 -0.08
N ALA A 165 -18.53 -6.60 -0.86
CA ALA A 165 -19.66 -7.45 -0.47
C ALA A 165 -19.27 -8.94 -0.40
N SER A 166 -18.27 -9.33 -1.19
CA SER A 166 -17.72 -10.68 -1.31
C SER A 166 -16.21 -10.64 -1.50
N GLY A 167 -15.55 -11.78 -1.28
CA GLY A 167 -14.10 -11.91 -1.43
C GLY A 167 -13.26 -11.37 -0.26
N VAL A 168 -13.93 -10.96 0.81
CA VAL A 168 -13.33 -10.69 2.12
C VAL A 168 -14.17 -11.39 3.17
N SER A 169 -13.54 -12.13 4.07
CA SER A 169 -14.20 -12.87 5.14
C SER A 169 -13.51 -12.67 6.47
N TYR A 170 -14.22 -13.01 7.55
CA TYR A 170 -13.69 -12.97 8.90
C TYR A 170 -13.96 -14.30 9.60
N ALA A 171 -12.91 -14.93 10.08
CA ALA A 171 -12.98 -16.16 10.88
C ALA A 171 -11.78 -16.21 11.83
N ASP A 172 -11.99 -16.78 13.02
CA ASP A 172 -10.93 -17.03 14.01
C ASP A 172 -10.04 -15.81 14.32
N GLY A 173 -10.64 -14.62 14.42
CA GLY A 173 -9.91 -13.40 14.73
C GLY A 173 -9.13 -12.80 13.55
N LYS A 174 -9.33 -13.29 12.32
CA LYS A 174 -8.56 -12.91 11.14
C LYS A 174 -9.46 -12.43 10.02
N ILE A 175 -8.99 -11.43 9.28
CA ILE A 175 -9.57 -11.07 7.98
C ILE A 175 -8.84 -11.86 6.91
N THR A 176 -9.59 -12.54 6.03
CA THR A 176 -9.04 -13.16 4.83
C THR A 176 -9.53 -12.39 3.61
N VAL A 177 -8.58 -12.05 2.73
CA VAL A 177 -8.78 -11.36 1.47
C VAL A 177 -8.43 -12.34 0.37
N GLU A 178 -9.36 -12.56 -0.56
CA GLU A 178 -9.15 -13.49 -1.66
C GLU A 178 -7.98 -13.08 -2.56
N ASN A 179 -7.35 -14.08 -3.18
CA ASN A 179 -6.28 -13.84 -4.16
C ASN A 179 -6.81 -13.06 -5.36
N GLY A 180 -5.99 -12.14 -5.88
CA GLY A 180 -6.38 -11.26 -6.97
C GLY A 180 -7.09 -9.98 -6.51
N ALA A 181 -7.49 -9.88 -5.24
CA ALA A 181 -8.19 -8.70 -4.73
C ALA A 181 -7.32 -7.44 -4.72
N GLN A 182 -6.03 -7.57 -4.43
CA GLN A 182 -5.02 -6.52 -4.55
C GLN A 182 -4.38 -6.61 -5.92
N THR A 183 -4.29 -5.49 -6.64
CA THR A 183 -3.53 -5.38 -7.89
C THR A 183 -2.50 -4.26 -7.78
N ALA A 184 -1.33 -4.45 -8.41
CA ALA A 184 -0.28 -3.44 -8.46
C ALA A 184 -0.80 -2.15 -9.11
N GLY A 185 -0.60 -1.02 -8.44
CA GLY A 185 -1.05 0.27 -8.95
C GLY A 185 0.01 0.89 -9.84
N TYR A 186 0.23 0.31 -11.02
CA TYR A 186 1.21 0.82 -12.00
C TYR A 186 0.57 1.76 -13.03
N THR A 187 -0.73 1.59 -13.26
CA THR A 187 -1.52 2.35 -14.24
C THR A 187 -2.68 3.12 -13.58
N ASP A 188 -3.32 2.52 -12.58
CA ASP A 188 -4.32 3.16 -11.72
C ASP A 188 -3.91 2.94 -10.27
N ASN A 189 -3.34 3.99 -9.67
CA ASN A 189 -2.76 3.90 -8.34
C ASN A 189 -3.84 3.76 -7.26
N SER A 190 -5.11 4.10 -7.53
CA SER A 190 -6.10 4.28 -6.50
C SER A 190 -7.21 3.22 -6.44
N LYS A 191 -7.54 2.47 -7.50
CA LYS A 191 -8.72 1.58 -7.42
C LYS A 191 -8.47 0.18 -6.84
N THR A 192 -7.22 -0.26 -6.80
CA THR A 192 -6.88 -1.68 -6.54
C THR A 192 -6.10 -1.91 -5.26
N GLU A 193 -5.89 -0.85 -4.47
CA GLU A 193 -5.17 -0.95 -3.21
C GLU A 193 -6.10 -1.34 -2.06
N PHE A 194 -5.72 -2.42 -1.40
CA PHE A 194 -6.34 -2.96 -0.23
C PHE A 194 -5.58 -2.45 1.01
N LEU A 195 -6.35 -2.02 1.99
CA LEU A 195 -5.90 -1.47 3.25
C LEU A 195 -6.56 -2.25 4.39
N TYR A 196 -5.90 -2.30 5.53
CA TYR A 196 -6.42 -3.01 6.69
C TYR A 196 -6.13 -2.24 7.97
N ALA A 197 -7.01 -2.36 8.96
CA ALA A 197 -6.92 -1.69 10.24
C ALA A 197 -7.45 -2.60 11.36
N GLY A 198 -7.05 -2.29 12.58
CA GLY A 198 -7.60 -2.88 13.80
C GLY A 198 -7.57 -1.85 14.92
N TYR A 199 -8.53 -1.95 15.83
CA TYR A 199 -8.61 -1.05 16.99
C TYR A 199 -9.30 -1.73 18.17
N LYS A 200 -8.74 -1.54 19.37
CA LYS A 200 -9.38 -1.92 20.63
C LYS A 200 -9.91 -0.65 21.30
N ALA A 201 -11.23 -0.50 21.35
CA ALA A 201 -11.87 0.62 22.05
C ALA A 201 -12.32 0.18 23.45
N LEU A 202 -12.02 0.99 24.48
CA LEU A 202 -12.61 0.80 25.80
C LEU A 202 -14.06 1.30 25.78
N ASN A 203 -15.01 0.46 26.19
CA ASN A 203 -16.42 0.83 26.13
C ASN A 203 -16.75 1.94 27.14
N SER A 204 -15.97 2.05 28.23
CA SER A 204 -16.10 3.11 29.24
C SER A 204 -15.87 4.51 28.68
N ASP A 205 -15.07 4.62 27.62
CA ASP A 205 -14.65 5.92 27.08
C ASP A 205 -15.74 6.55 26.22
N LYS A 206 -16.57 5.72 25.59
CA LYS A 206 -17.70 6.10 24.72
C LYS A 206 -17.32 7.02 23.55
N LYS A 207 -16.07 6.98 23.10
CA LYS A 207 -15.53 7.84 22.03
C LYS A 207 -15.63 7.21 20.66
N ASP A 208 -15.47 8.02 19.62
CA ASP A 208 -15.31 7.55 18.25
C ASP A 208 -14.15 6.56 18.08
N VAL A 209 -14.36 5.59 17.19
CA VAL A 209 -13.37 4.57 16.82
C VAL A 209 -12.43 5.17 15.79
N LEU A 210 -11.20 5.47 16.21
CA LEU A 210 -10.15 5.99 15.32
C LEU A 210 -9.37 4.84 14.67
N LEU A 211 -9.60 4.60 13.38
CA LEU A 211 -8.92 3.56 12.62
C LEU A 211 -7.65 4.10 11.94
N GLN A 212 -6.51 3.48 12.25
CA GLN A 212 -5.28 3.62 11.47
C GLN A 212 -5.19 2.47 10.46
N PHE A 213 -5.28 2.79 9.17
CA PHE A 213 -5.09 1.80 8.12
C PHE A 213 -3.61 1.55 7.84
N TYR A 214 -3.34 0.42 7.19
CA TYR A 214 -2.04 0.00 6.72
C TYR A 214 -2.19 -0.55 5.31
N HIS A 215 -1.15 -0.37 4.49
CA HIS A 215 -1.18 -0.78 3.08
C HIS A 215 -0.90 -2.29 2.93
N LEU A 216 -1.71 -3.00 2.14
CA LEU A 216 -1.38 -4.39 1.78
C LEU A 216 -0.24 -4.47 0.75
N GLY A 217 -0.09 -3.43 -0.06
CA GLY A 217 1.03 -3.26 -0.99
C GLY A 217 2.23 -2.54 -0.37
N ALA A 218 3.18 -2.19 -1.24
CA ALA A 218 4.37 -1.42 -0.89
C ALA A 218 4.48 -0.15 -1.76
N LYS A 219 5.47 0.68 -1.44
CA LYS A 219 5.87 1.86 -2.21
C LYS A 219 7.34 1.74 -2.58
N VAL A 220 7.69 2.03 -3.83
CA VAL A 220 9.06 1.92 -4.35
C VAL A 220 9.45 3.18 -5.10
N ASN A 221 10.55 3.77 -4.68
CA ASN A 221 11.18 4.96 -5.24
C ASN A 221 12.65 4.68 -5.55
N LEU A 222 13.26 5.54 -6.36
CA LEU A 222 14.69 5.51 -6.62
C LEU A 222 15.31 6.91 -6.55
N GLN A 223 16.59 6.95 -6.22
CA GLN A 223 17.37 8.18 -6.11
C GLN A 223 18.86 7.95 -6.43
N PHE A 224 19.55 9.02 -6.82
CA PHE A 224 20.92 8.99 -7.33
C PHE A 224 21.81 10.08 -6.72
N TYR A 225 23.11 9.79 -6.67
CA TYR A 225 24.20 10.74 -6.49
C TYR A 225 25.48 10.22 -7.16
N GLU A 226 26.52 11.05 -7.27
CA GLU A 226 27.81 10.68 -7.84
C GLU A 226 28.98 10.84 -6.87
N ASP A 227 30.04 10.05 -7.07
CA ASP A 227 31.34 10.17 -6.40
C ASP A 227 32.44 9.91 -7.43
N ILE A 228 32.59 10.84 -8.38
CA ILE A 228 33.56 10.74 -9.47
C ILE A 228 34.45 11.99 -9.61
N PRO A 229 35.78 11.85 -9.54
CA PRO A 229 36.67 13.00 -9.69
C PRO A 229 36.75 13.44 -11.16
N GLY A 230 36.63 14.75 -11.39
CA GLY A 230 36.88 15.41 -12.67
C GLY A 230 35.73 15.32 -13.70
N TYR A 231 34.58 14.78 -13.29
CA TYR A 231 33.39 14.68 -14.14
C TYR A 231 32.14 15.05 -13.37
N LYS A 232 31.13 15.53 -14.09
CA LYS A 232 29.74 15.63 -13.62
C LYS A 232 28.84 14.65 -14.35
N VAL A 233 27.76 14.25 -13.69
CA VAL A 233 26.91 13.15 -14.18
C VAL A 233 25.49 13.63 -14.49
N GLN A 234 25.03 13.38 -15.70
CA GLN A 234 23.62 13.55 -16.08
C GLN A 234 23.01 12.19 -16.37
N ILE A 235 21.96 11.80 -15.65
CA ILE A 235 21.16 10.62 -15.99
C ILE A 235 20.34 10.90 -17.24
N ILE A 236 20.28 9.94 -18.16
CA ILE A 236 19.55 10.05 -19.43
C ILE A 236 18.70 8.79 -19.67
N ASP A 237 17.80 8.88 -20.65
CA ASP A 237 16.98 7.75 -21.08
C ASP A 237 17.87 6.58 -21.56
N VAL A 238 17.49 5.35 -21.19
CA VAL A 238 18.23 4.15 -21.58
C VAL A 238 18.18 3.90 -23.08
N THR A 239 17.04 4.17 -23.74
CA THR A 239 16.94 4.12 -25.21
C THR A 239 16.06 5.23 -25.76
N THR A 240 16.05 5.37 -27.09
CA THR A 240 15.15 6.30 -27.80
C THR A 240 13.70 5.79 -27.91
N LYS A 241 13.43 4.51 -27.62
CA LYS A 241 12.09 3.88 -27.70
C LYS A 241 11.48 3.61 -26.33
N GLU A 242 12.33 3.29 -25.38
CA GLU A 242 12.02 3.00 -23.98
C GLU A 242 12.73 4.07 -23.14
N THR A 243 11.96 5.08 -22.76
CA THR A 243 12.43 6.24 -22.00
C THR A 243 12.71 5.88 -20.54
N GLY A 244 13.53 6.68 -19.89
CA GLY A 244 13.84 6.57 -18.48
C GLY A 244 14.78 5.42 -18.13
N ILE A 245 14.66 4.98 -16.88
CA ILE A 245 15.41 3.88 -16.26
C ILE A 245 14.53 2.64 -16.28
N GLN A 246 15.12 1.47 -16.58
CA GLN A 246 14.38 0.20 -16.64
C GLN A 246 14.85 -0.71 -15.51
N ALA A 247 13.91 -1.39 -14.85
CA ALA A 247 14.22 -2.40 -13.84
C ALA A 247 13.64 -3.74 -14.27
N THR A 248 14.52 -4.66 -14.64
CA THR A 248 14.21 -5.97 -15.21
C THR A 248 14.17 -7.00 -14.09
N PRO A 249 13.04 -7.70 -13.88
CA PRO A 249 12.93 -8.67 -12.80
C PRO A 249 13.85 -9.85 -13.04
N ALA A 250 14.66 -10.19 -12.03
CA ALA A 250 15.67 -11.24 -12.15
C ALA A 250 15.91 -11.98 -10.83
N THR A 251 16.31 -13.24 -10.94
CA THR A 251 16.94 -13.98 -9.84
C THR A 251 18.45 -14.00 -10.04
N LYS A 252 19.19 -14.12 -8.93
CA LYS A 252 20.65 -14.26 -8.95
C LYS A 252 21.09 -15.53 -8.25
N SER A 253 21.89 -16.35 -8.94
CA SER A 253 22.58 -17.51 -8.36
C SER A 253 24.07 -17.41 -8.68
N GLY A 254 24.88 -17.13 -7.66
CA GLY A 254 26.29 -16.79 -7.86
C GLY A 254 26.45 -15.56 -8.76
N THR A 255 27.05 -15.73 -9.94
CA THR A 255 27.23 -14.68 -10.96
C THR A 255 26.20 -14.74 -12.10
N ILE A 256 25.26 -15.68 -12.03
CA ILE A 256 24.24 -15.90 -13.07
C ILE A 256 22.99 -15.09 -12.72
N TYR A 257 22.47 -14.38 -13.71
CA TYR A 257 21.23 -13.61 -13.63
C TYR A 257 20.22 -14.20 -14.61
N THR A 258 19.01 -14.49 -14.12
CA THR A 258 17.96 -15.11 -14.93
C THR A 258 16.70 -14.27 -14.83
N LYS A 259 16.16 -13.84 -15.97
CA LYS A 259 14.89 -13.10 -16.04
C LYS A 259 13.79 -13.97 -15.44
N THR A 260 12.93 -13.39 -14.62
CA THR A 260 11.92 -14.14 -13.86
C THR A 260 10.64 -13.34 -13.70
N ASP A 261 9.56 -14.02 -13.34
CA ASP A 261 8.31 -13.35 -13.02
C ASP A 261 8.30 -12.80 -11.59
N TYR A 262 7.54 -11.73 -11.37
CA TYR A 262 7.10 -11.28 -10.04
C TYR A 262 5.57 -11.12 -10.02
N TYR A 263 4.99 -11.15 -8.82
CA TYR A 263 3.54 -11.04 -8.68
C TYR A 263 3.06 -9.61 -8.89
N THR A 264 1.93 -9.46 -9.59
CA THR A 264 1.20 -8.20 -9.80
C THR A 264 -0.17 -8.19 -9.15
N THR A 265 -0.64 -9.35 -8.66
CA THR A 265 -1.82 -9.44 -7.79
C THR A 265 -1.55 -10.34 -6.59
N CYS A 266 -2.28 -10.12 -5.50
CA CYS A 266 -2.22 -10.98 -4.32
C CYS A 266 -3.52 -10.97 -3.51
N GLY A 267 -3.62 -11.93 -2.59
CA GLY A 267 -4.57 -11.93 -1.48
C GLY A 267 -3.82 -11.87 -0.15
N ALA A 268 -4.54 -11.96 0.97
CA ALA A 268 -3.90 -11.87 2.29
C ALA A 268 -4.71 -12.50 3.40
N THR A 269 -4.02 -12.84 4.49
CA THR A 269 -4.62 -13.05 5.81
C THR A 269 -4.09 -11.99 6.76
N ILE A 270 -4.98 -11.22 7.37
CA ILE A 270 -4.66 -10.20 8.36
C ILE A 270 -4.93 -10.79 9.74
N SER A 271 -3.87 -10.89 10.54
CA SER A 271 -3.94 -11.31 11.94
C SER A 271 -3.77 -10.10 12.85
N TYR A 272 -4.23 -10.22 14.09
CA TYR A 272 -4.26 -9.13 15.05
C TYR A 272 -3.63 -9.60 16.36
N ASP A 273 -2.78 -8.77 16.95
CA ASP A 273 -2.23 -9.05 18.28
C ASP A 273 -3.26 -8.73 19.38
N THR A 274 -2.84 -8.85 20.64
CA THR A 274 -3.73 -8.58 21.78
C THR A 274 -4.26 -7.16 21.81
N ASP A 275 -3.57 -6.19 21.22
CA ASP A 275 -3.93 -4.77 21.18
C ASP A 275 -4.57 -4.36 19.86
N MET A 276 -4.98 -5.34 19.06
CA MET A 276 -5.60 -5.16 17.74
C MET A 276 -4.67 -4.49 16.73
N LYS A 277 -3.34 -4.57 16.92
CA LYS A 277 -2.40 -4.16 15.89
C LYS A 277 -2.38 -5.21 14.78
N PRO A 278 -2.69 -4.84 13.53
CA PRO A 278 -2.79 -5.80 12.45
C PRO A 278 -1.42 -6.16 11.85
N THR A 279 -1.30 -7.39 11.36
CA THR A 279 -0.17 -7.88 10.56
C THR A 279 -0.70 -8.67 9.38
N ALA A 280 -0.28 -8.30 8.17
CA ALA A 280 -0.66 -8.98 6.94
C ALA A 280 0.31 -10.11 6.59
N THR A 281 -0.21 -11.28 6.27
CA THR A 281 0.51 -12.37 5.59
C THR A 281 -0.08 -12.53 4.20
N VAL A 282 0.74 -12.32 3.17
CA VAL A 282 0.29 -12.30 1.78
C VAL A 282 0.17 -13.72 1.24
N SER A 283 -0.83 -13.95 0.41
CA SER A 283 -1.07 -15.22 -0.30
C SER A 283 -1.03 -14.98 -1.80
N HIS A 284 -0.50 -15.96 -2.52
CA HIS A 284 -0.25 -15.88 -3.97
C HIS A 284 -0.58 -17.20 -4.68
N VAL A 285 -1.61 -17.93 -4.23
CA VAL A 285 -1.95 -19.26 -4.75
C VAL A 285 -2.06 -19.21 -6.29
N ASP A 286 -1.29 -20.09 -6.95
CA ASP A 286 -0.83 -19.94 -8.34
C ASP A 286 -1.94 -19.83 -9.40
N ASP A 287 -3.16 -20.29 -9.13
CA ASP A 287 -4.27 -20.24 -10.11
C ASP A 287 -5.01 -18.89 -10.15
N ALA A 288 -4.78 -18.00 -9.18
CA ALA A 288 -5.50 -16.72 -9.07
C ALA A 288 -4.60 -15.47 -8.99
N ALA A 289 -3.30 -15.66 -8.77
CA ALA A 289 -2.34 -14.55 -8.70
C ALA A 289 -1.65 -14.34 -10.06
N ASN A 290 -1.72 -13.13 -10.58
CA ASN A 290 -1.08 -12.76 -11.84
C ASN A 290 0.40 -12.47 -11.61
N LYS A 291 1.21 -12.89 -12.57
CA LYS A 291 2.66 -12.65 -12.61
C LYS A 291 3.04 -11.93 -13.89
N THR A 292 4.20 -11.27 -13.88
CA THR A 292 4.74 -10.62 -15.08
C THR A 292 6.27 -10.62 -15.07
N GLN A 293 6.87 -10.55 -16.26
CA GLN A 293 8.29 -10.27 -16.48
C GLN A 293 8.53 -8.85 -17.01
N GLU A 294 7.47 -8.03 -17.09
CA GLU A 294 7.56 -6.67 -17.60
C GLU A 294 8.44 -5.79 -16.70
N ASN A 295 9.28 -4.99 -17.36
CA ASN A 295 10.17 -4.06 -16.67
C ASN A 295 9.37 -2.98 -15.95
N LEU A 296 9.84 -2.59 -14.77
CA LEU A 296 9.41 -1.33 -14.17
C LEU A 296 10.17 -0.18 -14.87
N LYS A 297 9.42 0.77 -15.41
CA LYS A 297 9.94 1.94 -16.13
C LYS A 297 9.88 3.16 -15.22
N PHE A 298 11.01 3.63 -14.72
CA PHE A 298 11.11 4.87 -13.93
C PHE A 298 11.52 6.03 -14.82
N ASP A 299 11.11 7.25 -14.47
CA ASP A 299 11.51 8.43 -15.23
C ASP A 299 12.92 8.86 -14.83
N VAL A 300 13.63 9.54 -15.74
CA VAL A 300 14.89 10.20 -15.36
C VAL A 300 14.62 11.23 -14.24
N PRO A 301 15.56 11.43 -13.31
CA PRO A 301 15.37 12.40 -12.24
C PRO A 301 15.07 13.81 -12.76
N THR A 302 14.18 14.52 -12.07
CA THR A 302 13.81 15.92 -12.39
C THR A 302 13.88 16.84 -11.18
N THR A 303 14.15 16.30 -9.99
CA THR A 303 14.21 17.03 -8.71
C THR A 303 15.63 16.99 -8.15
N ASN A 304 15.98 18.01 -7.36
CA ASN A 304 17.30 18.13 -6.71
C ASN A 304 18.49 17.95 -7.65
N LEU A 305 18.35 18.41 -8.90
CA LEU A 305 19.44 18.47 -9.87
C LEU A 305 20.19 19.79 -9.74
N GLU A 306 21.49 19.74 -10.01
CA GLU A 306 22.37 20.90 -10.02
C GLU A 306 22.56 21.40 -11.46
N ALA A 307 22.53 22.71 -11.65
CA ALA A 307 22.85 23.31 -12.95
C ALA A 307 24.36 23.37 -13.14
N TYR A 308 24.89 22.65 -14.12
CA TYR A 308 26.31 22.65 -14.47
C TYR A 308 26.51 23.30 -15.85
N THR A 309 27.54 24.14 -16.00
CA THR A 309 27.92 24.73 -17.29
C THR A 309 29.32 24.27 -17.64
N ALA A 310 29.46 23.53 -18.74
CA ALA A 310 30.76 23.05 -19.20
C ALA A 310 31.66 24.24 -19.58
N LYS A 311 32.88 24.23 -19.04
CA LYS A 311 33.79 25.39 -19.04
C LYS A 311 34.17 25.87 -20.45
N VAL A 312 34.40 24.95 -21.38
CA VAL A 312 34.88 25.25 -22.73
C VAL A 312 33.74 25.44 -23.72
N THR A 313 32.73 24.57 -23.68
CA THR A 313 31.62 24.59 -24.65
C THR A 313 30.51 25.57 -24.27
N GLY A 314 30.39 25.94 -22.99
CA GLY A 314 29.29 26.76 -22.46
C GLY A 314 27.95 26.03 -22.41
N THR A 315 27.91 24.73 -22.74
CA THR A 315 26.69 23.92 -22.69
C THR A 315 26.23 23.75 -21.24
N LYS A 316 24.91 23.84 -21.03
CA LYS A 316 24.29 23.66 -19.71
C LYS A 316 23.71 22.26 -19.58
N TYR A 317 23.92 21.66 -18.41
CA TYR A 317 23.42 20.35 -18.04
C TYR A 317 22.71 20.43 -16.69
N ASN A 318 21.75 19.53 -16.49
CA ASN A 318 21.20 19.25 -15.17
C ASN A 318 21.85 17.95 -14.71
N VAL A 319 22.68 18.05 -13.68
CA VAL A 319 23.50 16.94 -13.18
C VAL A 319 23.02 16.49 -11.81
N ILE A 320 23.28 15.24 -11.46
CA ILE A 320 22.97 14.70 -10.13
C ILE A 320 23.95 15.25 -9.09
N PRO A 321 23.55 15.35 -7.81
CA PRO A 321 24.42 15.85 -6.74
C PRO A 321 25.67 15.00 -6.54
N GLU A 322 26.76 15.66 -6.18
CA GLU A 322 28.01 15.04 -5.75
C GLU A 322 27.88 14.50 -4.31
N GLN A 323 28.70 13.50 -3.98
CA GLN A 323 28.83 12.96 -2.64
C GLN A 323 29.35 14.05 -1.69
N VAL A 324 28.65 14.27 -0.58
CA VAL A 324 29.10 15.19 0.46
C VAL A 324 29.97 14.46 1.48
N THR A 325 31.08 15.07 1.88
CA THR A 325 32.00 14.52 2.90
C THR A 325 31.53 14.80 4.32
N SER A 326 30.61 15.76 4.50
CA SER A 326 29.99 16.09 5.79
C SER A 326 28.60 16.68 5.57
N GLY A 327 27.68 16.44 6.52
CA GLY A 327 26.29 16.92 6.44
C GLY A 327 25.32 15.89 5.87
N THR A 328 24.18 16.37 5.36
CA THR A 328 23.11 15.52 4.80
C THR A 328 23.31 15.41 3.29
N GLN A 329 23.44 14.18 2.77
CA GLN A 329 23.49 13.93 1.34
C GLN A 329 22.17 14.33 0.67
N THR A 330 22.27 15.06 -0.44
CA THR A 330 21.15 15.36 -1.32
C THR A 330 21.12 14.32 -2.44
N TYR A 331 19.92 13.93 -2.89
CA TYR A 331 19.76 12.96 -3.96
C TYR A 331 18.84 13.48 -5.05
N ALA A 332 19.18 13.19 -6.30
CA ALA A 332 18.29 13.37 -7.44
C ALA A 332 17.34 12.17 -7.52
N ALA A 333 16.02 12.41 -7.49
CA ALA A 333 15.03 11.33 -7.44
C ALA A 333 14.22 11.24 -8.73
N SER A 334 13.86 10.01 -9.11
CA SER A 334 12.83 9.80 -10.14
C SER A 334 11.49 10.34 -9.63
N PRO A 335 10.76 11.14 -10.42
CA PRO A 335 9.42 11.59 -10.05
C PRO A 335 8.40 10.43 -10.04
N LYS A 336 8.72 9.32 -10.73
CA LYS A 336 7.86 8.15 -10.78
C LYS A 336 8.06 7.25 -9.57
N THR A 337 6.96 7.03 -8.85
CA THR A 337 6.82 6.07 -7.76
C THR A 337 6.06 4.83 -8.25
N TYR A 338 6.52 3.65 -7.86
CA TYR A 338 5.78 2.40 -8.07
C TYR A 338 5.07 1.95 -6.81
N TYR A 339 3.91 1.34 -6.99
CA TYR A 339 3.12 0.79 -5.90
C TYR A 339 2.80 -0.69 -6.12
N PRO A 340 3.81 -1.56 -5.94
CA PRO A 340 3.66 -2.98 -6.19
C PRO A 340 2.80 -3.66 -5.14
N VAL A 341 2.36 -4.88 -5.47
CA VAL A 341 1.86 -5.81 -4.45
C VAL A 341 3.03 -6.38 -3.66
N ALA A 342 2.77 -6.69 -2.39
CA ALA A 342 3.75 -7.40 -1.58
C ALA A 342 4.02 -8.80 -2.15
N GLN A 343 5.28 -9.22 -2.08
CA GLN A 343 5.79 -10.49 -2.58
C GLN A 343 5.87 -11.53 -1.46
N PRO A 344 5.88 -12.84 -1.77
CA PRO A 344 6.11 -13.86 -0.75
C PRO A 344 7.44 -13.62 -0.02
N THR A 345 7.50 -13.91 1.28
CA THR A 345 8.76 -13.85 2.05
C THR A 345 9.81 -14.85 1.54
N THR A 346 9.37 -15.89 0.81
CA THR A 346 10.24 -16.85 0.12
C THR A 346 10.70 -16.38 -1.26
N SER A 347 10.21 -15.24 -1.76
CA SER A 347 10.61 -14.72 -3.08
C SER A 347 12.10 -14.41 -3.14
N GLU A 348 12.75 -14.88 -4.21
CA GLU A 348 14.15 -14.58 -4.53
C GLU A 348 14.27 -13.59 -5.70
N VAL A 349 13.16 -12.95 -6.08
CA VAL A 349 13.10 -12.00 -7.19
C VAL A 349 13.67 -10.66 -6.76
N GLY A 350 14.78 -10.29 -7.39
CA GLY A 350 15.35 -8.95 -7.41
C GLY A 350 15.09 -8.25 -8.74
N PHE A 351 15.79 -7.15 -8.97
CA PHE A 351 15.71 -6.39 -10.21
C PHE A 351 17.10 -5.96 -10.68
N THR A 352 17.39 -6.18 -11.96
CA THR A 352 18.52 -5.55 -12.64
C THR A 352 18.07 -4.19 -13.16
N PHE A 353 18.67 -3.13 -12.64
CA PHE A 353 18.45 -1.77 -13.11
C PHE A 353 19.37 -1.47 -14.28
N HIS A 354 18.80 -0.91 -15.34
CA HIS A 354 19.44 -0.42 -16.54
C HIS A 354 19.42 1.10 -16.49
N VAL A 355 20.60 1.74 -16.47
CA VAL A 355 20.75 3.18 -16.33
C VAL A 355 21.74 3.67 -17.38
N SER A 356 21.37 4.70 -18.14
CA SER A 356 22.30 5.41 -19.03
C SER A 356 22.59 6.79 -18.48
N TYR A 357 23.80 7.28 -18.67
CA TYR A 357 24.22 8.59 -18.19
C TYR A 357 25.31 9.19 -19.07
N LYS A 358 25.46 10.51 -18.99
CA LYS A 358 26.59 11.25 -19.54
C LYS A 358 27.56 11.59 -18.43
N LEU A 359 28.84 11.41 -18.72
CA LEU A 359 29.95 11.99 -17.98
C LEU A 359 30.36 13.26 -18.71
N ILE A 360 30.37 14.39 -18.00
CA ILE A 360 30.76 15.69 -18.53
C ILE A 360 32.06 16.10 -17.85
N ALA A 361 33.16 16.12 -18.60
CA ALA A 361 34.48 16.45 -18.08
C ALA A 361 34.55 17.90 -17.61
N GLU A 362 35.10 18.13 -16.41
CA GLU A 362 35.12 19.44 -15.79
C GLU A 362 36.12 20.42 -16.44
N ASP A 363 37.19 19.89 -17.02
CA ASP A 363 38.31 20.65 -17.55
C ASP A 363 38.06 21.16 -18.98
N ASN A 364 37.52 20.29 -19.84
CA ASN A 364 37.38 20.53 -21.27
C ASN A 364 35.93 20.42 -21.79
N GLY A 365 34.98 19.99 -20.96
CA GLY A 365 33.57 19.82 -21.35
C GLY A 365 33.29 18.65 -22.29
N GLU A 366 34.22 17.70 -22.43
CA GLU A 366 34.03 16.47 -23.19
C GLU A 366 32.86 15.66 -22.62
N GLU A 367 32.01 15.15 -23.50
CA GLU A 367 30.89 14.28 -23.14
C GLU A 367 31.22 12.83 -23.47
N ILE A 368 31.16 11.96 -22.47
CA ILE A 368 31.18 10.51 -22.66
C ILE A 368 29.80 9.98 -22.31
N THR A 369 29.16 9.31 -23.28
CA THR A 369 27.87 8.66 -23.02
C THR A 369 28.11 7.21 -22.61
N VAL A 370 27.64 6.87 -21.41
CA VAL A 370 27.59 5.49 -20.92
C VAL A 370 26.19 4.95 -21.17
N HIS A 371 26.13 3.91 -22.00
CA HIS A 371 24.89 3.22 -22.34
C HIS A 371 24.70 1.99 -21.45
N ASP A 372 23.46 1.82 -20.96
CA ASP A 372 22.98 0.59 -20.35
C ASP A 372 23.92 0.04 -19.26
N ALA A 373 24.31 0.90 -18.32
CA ALA A 373 25.02 0.46 -17.13
C ALA A 373 24.05 -0.32 -16.25
N ARG A 374 24.47 -1.52 -15.83
CA ARG A 374 23.58 -2.46 -15.12
C ARG A 374 24.02 -2.70 -13.69
N VAL A 375 23.04 -2.75 -12.79
CA VAL A 375 23.24 -3.09 -11.38
C VAL A 375 22.09 -3.91 -10.84
N TYR A 376 22.38 -4.94 -10.04
CA TYR A 376 21.37 -5.83 -9.47
C TYR A 376 21.02 -5.41 -8.04
N VAL A 377 19.72 -5.19 -7.81
CA VAL A 377 19.11 -5.03 -6.49
C VAL A 377 18.53 -6.37 -6.05
N PRO A 378 19.01 -6.97 -4.94
CA PRO A 378 18.58 -8.30 -4.54
C PRO A 378 17.18 -8.29 -3.92
N ALA A 379 16.54 -9.46 -3.91
CA ALA A 379 15.28 -9.69 -3.20
C ALA A 379 15.39 -9.35 -1.71
N LYS A 380 16.51 -9.74 -1.10
CA LYS A 380 16.79 -9.68 0.34
C LYS A 380 18.26 -9.37 0.57
N SER A 381 18.56 -8.78 1.72
CA SER A 381 19.90 -8.72 2.30
C SER A 381 19.90 -9.42 3.64
N VAL A 382 20.95 -10.19 3.93
CA VAL A 382 21.11 -10.92 5.19
C VAL A 382 22.37 -10.40 5.87
N SER A 383 22.21 -9.88 7.09
CA SER A 383 23.31 -9.42 7.94
C SER A 383 23.19 -10.11 9.30
N GLY A 384 24.01 -11.15 9.51
CA GLY A 384 23.87 -12.05 10.65
C GLY A 384 22.54 -12.81 10.59
N GLU A 385 21.75 -12.72 11.66
CA GLU A 385 20.42 -13.35 11.76
C GLU A 385 19.29 -12.46 11.19
N THR A 386 19.59 -11.21 10.83
CA THR A 386 18.60 -10.25 10.35
C THR A 386 18.46 -10.34 8.84
N THR A 387 17.24 -10.65 8.38
CA THR A 387 16.87 -10.56 6.96
C THR A 387 16.11 -9.26 6.71
N THR A 388 16.65 -8.42 5.83
CA THR A 388 15.99 -7.23 5.31
C THR A 388 15.46 -7.54 3.92
N TYR A 389 14.15 -7.48 3.75
CA TYR A 389 13.54 -7.54 2.42
C TYR A 389 13.81 -6.24 1.66
N ILE A 390 14.21 -6.34 0.39
CA ILE A 390 14.57 -5.18 -0.44
C ILE A 390 13.66 -5.11 -1.67
N ALA A 391 13.77 -6.09 -2.58
CA ALA A 391 12.89 -6.22 -3.76
C ALA A 391 11.79 -7.27 -3.59
N ALA A 392 11.91 -8.18 -2.62
CA ALA A 392 10.79 -8.99 -2.14
C ALA A 392 9.89 -8.13 -1.23
N TRP A 393 9.21 -7.14 -1.83
CA TRP A 393 8.48 -6.10 -1.11
C TRP A 393 7.48 -6.64 -0.10
N GLN A 394 7.38 -6.00 1.07
CA GLN A 394 6.52 -6.41 2.17
C GLN A 394 5.34 -5.45 2.36
N PRO A 395 4.22 -5.91 2.96
CA PRO A 395 3.08 -5.03 3.26
C PRO A 395 3.51 -3.82 4.09
N ASN A 396 2.83 -2.70 3.87
CA ASN A 396 3.01 -1.46 4.62
C ASN A 396 4.47 -1.00 4.73
N THR A 397 5.25 -1.20 3.67
CA THR A 397 6.66 -0.82 3.63
C THR A 397 6.96 0.09 2.43
N ALA A 398 7.72 1.15 2.68
CA ALA A 398 8.24 2.05 1.66
C ALA A 398 9.74 1.79 1.46
N TYR A 399 10.14 1.72 0.19
CA TYR A 399 11.49 1.42 -0.26
C TYR A 399 12.00 2.59 -1.11
N THR A 400 13.15 3.15 -0.73
CA THR A 400 13.88 4.10 -1.58
C THR A 400 15.23 3.51 -1.91
N TYR A 401 15.43 3.13 -3.18
CA TYR A 401 16.68 2.58 -3.67
C TYR A 401 17.66 3.69 -4.02
N THR A 402 18.85 3.64 -3.43
CA THR A 402 19.90 4.61 -3.67
C THR A 402 20.95 4.00 -4.59
N PHE A 403 21.22 4.69 -5.68
CA PHE A 403 22.28 4.34 -6.62
C PHE A 403 23.37 5.40 -6.60
N LYS A 404 24.61 4.95 -6.75
CA LYS A 404 25.78 5.82 -6.84
C LYS A 404 26.52 5.54 -8.14
N ILE A 405 26.96 6.58 -8.83
CA ILE A 405 27.93 6.47 -9.92
C ILE A 405 29.31 6.81 -9.35
N THR A 406 30.29 5.91 -9.46
CA THR A 406 31.55 6.00 -8.69
C THR A 406 32.77 5.54 -9.47
N ASN A 407 33.96 5.90 -9.00
CA ASN A 407 35.26 5.45 -9.52
C ASN A 407 35.61 3.97 -9.24
N ASN A 408 34.82 3.25 -8.42
CA ASN A 408 35.18 1.93 -7.92
C ASN A 408 34.78 0.77 -8.88
N SER A 409 35.69 -0.20 -9.07
CA SER A 409 35.87 -0.98 -10.31
C SER A 409 35.04 -2.28 -10.52
N THR A 410 33.73 -2.29 -10.27
CA THR A 410 32.91 -3.52 -10.50
C THR A 410 31.69 -3.43 -11.41
N GLY A 411 31.27 -2.26 -11.87
CA GLY A 411 30.19 -2.19 -12.87
C GLY A 411 30.70 -2.14 -14.29
N SER A 412 29.75 -2.15 -15.23
CA SER A 412 30.00 -2.46 -16.63
C SER A 412 29.19 -1.61 -17.59
N THR A 413 29.76 -1.36 -18.76
CA THR A 413 29.12 -0.70 -19.89
C THR A 413 28.84 -1.75 -20.95
N SER A 414 27.58 -1.98 -21.27
CA SER A 414 27.20 -2.90 -22.35
C SER A 414 27.42 -2.24 -23.72
N THR A 415 27.33 -3.06 -24.77
CA THR A 415 27.49 -2.70 -26.18
C THR A 415 26.70 -1.46 -26.60
N THR A 416 27.06 -0.85 -27.74
CA THR A 416 26.44 0.39 -28.29
C THR A 416 24.92 0.34 -28.46
N THR A 417 24.29 -0.84 -28.36
CA THR A 417 22.83 -0.99 -28.32
C THR A 417 22.40 -1.50 -26.93
N PRO A 418 21.68 -0.68 -26.15
CA PRO A 418 21.09 -1.09 -24.88
C PRO A 418 20.22 -2.34 -25.04
N ASN A 419 20.28 -3.26 -24.08
CA ASN A 419 19.42 -4.44 -24.04
C ASN A 419 18.75 -4.54 -22.67
N ILE A 420 17.56 -3.97 -22.58
CA ILE A 420 16.76 -3.88 -21.35
C ILE A 420 16.10 -5.21 -20.96
N GLU A 421 16.16 -6.23 -21.82
CA GLU A 421 15.59 -7.54 -21.54
C GLU A 421 16.60 -8.50 -20.90
N ASP A 422 17.89 -8.16 -20.97
CA ASP A 422 18.99 -8.96 -20.45
C ASP A 422 19.36 -8.53 -19.02
N PRO A 423 19.01 -9.30 -17.98
CA PRO A 423 19.30 -8.94 -16.61
C PRO A 423 20.77 -9.19 -16.22
N THR A 424 21.58 -9.75 -17.12
CA THR A 424 22.98 -10.06 -16.85
C THR A 424 23.75 -8.77 -16.58
N ILE A 425 24.48 -8.72 -15.46
CA ILE A 425 25.43 -7.65 -15.18
C ILE A 425 26.71 -7.95 -15.97
N PRO A 426 27.10 -7.12 -16.97
CA PRO A 426 28.31 -7.39 -17.72
C PRO A 426 29.54 -7.35 -16.80
N THR A 427 30.58 -8.10 -17.17
CA THR A 427 31.81 -8.26 -16.38
C THR A 427 32.96 -7.39 -16.87
N GLU A 428 32.78 -6.70 -18.00
CA GLU A 428 33.75 -5.73 -18.53
C GLU A 428 33.77 -4.48 -17.65
N LYS A 429 34.96 -3.94 -17.35
CA LYS A 429 35.08 -2.75 -16.50
C LYS A 429 34.47 -1.53 -17.19
N ALA A 430 33.43 -0.94 -16.59
CA ALA A 430 32.94 0.37 -16.96
C ALA A 430 33.93 1.46 -16.57
N LEU A 431 33.96 2.52 -17.38
CA LEU A 431 34.40 3.83 -16.93
C LEU A 431 33.32 4.39 -15.97
N TYR A 432 33.67 4.51 -14.69
CA TYR A 432 32.80 5.01 -13.60
C TYR A 432 31.46 4.28 -13.42
N PRO A 433 31.44 3.02 -12.93
CA PRO A 433 30.21 2.24 -12.86
C PRO A 433 29.12 2.80 -11.93
N ILE A 434 27.90 2.32 -12.19
CA ILE A 434 26.78 2.41 -11.25
C ILE A 434 26.84 1.28 -10.22
N VAL A 435 26.58 1.61 -8.95
CA VAL A 435 26.49 0.67 -7.83
C VAL A 435 25.19 0.88 -7.06
N PHE A 436 24.68 -0.19 -6.46
CA PHE A 436 23.56 -0.13 -5.53
C PHE A 436 24.13 0.16 -4.14
N ASP A 437 23.85 1.36 -3.65
CA ASP A 437 24.43 1.88 -2.40
C ASP A 437 23.55 1.59 -1.19
N GLY A 438 22.40 0.94 -1.42
CA GLY A 438 21.50 0.45 -0.39
C GLY A 438 20.06 0.89 -0.60
N ALA A 439 19.20 0.49 0.34
CA ALA A 439 17.80 0.87 0.38
C ALA A 439 17.46 1.45 1.75
N THR A 440 16.78 2.58 1.76
CA THR A 440 16.03 3.02 2.94
C THR A 440 14.72 2.25 2.97
N VAL A 441 14.49 1.53 4.07
CA VAL A 441 13.29 0.71 4.29
C VAL A 441 12.57 1.24 5.51
N GLU A 442 11.37 1.76 5.33
CA GLU A 442 10.59 2.40 6.38
C GLU A 442 9.13 1.95 6.34
N ALA A 443 8.41 2.19 7.43
CA ALA A 443 6.97 1.98 7.42
C ALA A 443 6.35 2.87 6.34
N TYR A 444 5.45 2.29 5.55
CA TYR A 444 4.71 3.04 4.54
C TYR A 444 3.79 4.02 5.26
N SER A 445 4.32 5.23 5.44
CA SER A 445 3.61 6.36 5.98
C SER A 445 3.41 7.41 4.90
N THR A 446 2.29 8.10 4.96
CA THR A 446 2.11 9.37 4.26
C THR A 446 2.79 10.42 5.11
N SER A 447 4.06 10.73 4.81
CA SER A 447 4.84 11.75 5.50
C SER A 447 4.34 13.19 5.31
N ASP A 448 3.17 13.39 4.70
CA ASP A 448 2.51 14.68 4.60
C ASP A 448 1.07 14.56 5.10
N ASN A 449 0.84 15.05 6.31
CA ASN A 449 -0.34 15.83 6.67
C ASN A 449 -0.09 16.32 8.10
N GLY A 450 0.48 17.53 8.20
CA GLY A 450 0.25 18.37 9.36
C GLY A 450 -1.24 18.30 9.70
N SER A 451 -1.54 18.17 10.98
CA SER A 451 -2.88 17.96 11.53
C SER A 451 -3.79 19.17 11.40
N ASP A 452 -3.78 19.84 10.25
CA ASP A 452 -4.68 20.94 9.94
C ASP A 452 -5.83 20.37 9.10
N PHE A 453 -6.83 19.88 9.81
CA PHE A 453 -8.22 20.08 9.41
C PHE A 453 -8.83 21.10 10.35
#